data_AF-A0A8G0L0N1-F1
#
_entry.id   AF-A0A8G0L0N1-F1
#
_cell.length_a   1.000
_cell.length_b   1.000
_cell.length_c   1.000
_cell.angle_alpha   90.00
_cell.angle_beta   90.00
_cell.angle_gamma   90.00
#
_symmetry.space_group_name_H-M   'P 1'
#
loop_
_entity.id
_entity.type
_entity.pdbx_description
1 polymer ?
#
loop_
_entity_poly.entity_id
_entity_poly.type
_entity_poly.pdbx_seq_one_letter_code
_entity_poly.pdbx_strand_id
1 'polypeptide(L)'
;MSGSQLATWFLQASGNTGTFILLPCTGMPKKRQHLKPFKPAPTASPAPGSSSNAAGKTPRSVNELLASLRHASLDSSVPRQLPTVTPSVPPALREILQIPDTPTPAPRRQHRQRLDNNGRRLPAGPPPPRSWVATSGGATHLQGQASGSSTVNRCGLADSTLPGTYLPAPRSLIDIILRKIAADWDLHRVFNQYYLYYIPAHLKAALIRWVGIASPDGLSVQDLKLILLPSPESLEEVEDDGISEYHTSVNAEVNYLDLSGSLGRSLTLKEVSELLFPSKKQVDSSEPQESWDESEIIPSPPRVLLPNLTHLSLALDPQLASEASWRQLLALSSKLTTITHLSLAYWPDPSLTPRARLSTVTTPQGQNIAYGGTNYYSHSIDHDWSEALLVLRMLSRNLYALEFLDLTGCAPWFKALMLQSEHDFVDWVGSWGKVTLLRIHTGWTPGEDALPSEVIAYREAIDVATMVERYIRAARGGKGRIITVERNRIDP
;
A
#
# COMPACT_ATOMS: atom_id res chain seq x y z
N MET A 1 21.49 -65.90 7.95
CA MET A 1 20.95 -66.64 9.11
C MET A 1 21.31 -65.85 10.36
N SER A 2 20.33 -65.60 11.26
CA SER A 2 20.44 -64.98 12.59
C SER A 2 21.15 -63.60 12.72
N GLY A 3 20.64 -62.61 13.47
CA GLY A 3 19.44 -62.58 14.30
C GLY A 3 19.67 -61.92 15.67
N SER A 4 18.57 -61.57 16.33
CA SER A 4 18.42 -61.09 17.72
C SER A 4 19.02 -59.73 18.12
N GLN A 5 18.10 -58.76 18.25
CA GLN A 5 18.11 -57.69 19.26
C GLN A 5 18.20 -58.27 20.69
N LEU A 6 18.54 -57.44 21.67
CA LEU A 6 18.16 -57.66 23.08
C LEU A 6 17.67 -56.36 23.71
N ALA A 7 16.47 -56.40 24.29
CA ALA A 7 15.89 -55.36 25.13
C ALA A 7 15.46 -56.00 26.48
N THR A 8 15.85 -55.40 27.62
CA THR A 8 15.61 -55.93 28.99
C THR A 8 15.98 -54.85 30.03
N TRP A 9 15.18 -54.48 31.03
CA TRP A 9 13.74 -54.67 31.26
C TRP A 9 13.20 -53.62 32.27
N PHE A 10 11.92 -53.70 32.64
CA PHE A 10 11.26 -52.88 33.67
C PHE A 10 11.40 -53.44 35.10
N LEU A 11 11.33 -52.55 36.11
CA LEU A 11 10.87 -52.75 37.51
C LEU A 11 10.88 -51.34 38.15
N GLN A 12 9.81 -50.68 38.60
CA GLN A 12 8.46 -51.00 39.12
C GLN A 12 8.39 -51.58 40.55
N ALA A 13 8.06 -50.69 41.49
CA ALA A 13 7.33 -50.95 42.74
C ALA A 13 6.54 -49.65 43.06
N SER A 14 5.22 -49.57 42.84
CA SER A 14 4.13 -50.03 43.73
C SER A 14 4.16 -49.34 45.11
N GLY A 15 3.38 -48.28 45.35
CA GLY A 15 1.98 -48.34 45.82
C GLY A 15 1.86 -47.47 47.09
N ASN A 16 0.70 -47.05 47.60
CA ASN A 16 -0.67 -47.48 47.32
C ASN A 16 -1.71 -46.42 47.78
N THR A 17 -2.97 -46.56 47.32
CA THR A 17 -4.24 -46.04 47.90
C THR A 17 -4.44 -44.54 48.19
N GLY A 18 -5.52 -43.99 47.60
CA GLY A 18 -6.06 -42.65 47.92
C GLY A 18 -7.34 -42.29 47.16
N THR A 19 -8.26 -43.23 46.97
CA THR A 19 -9.48 -43.02 46.16
C THR A 19 -10.49 -42.12 46.87
N PHE A 20 -10.92 -41.03 46.25
CA PHE A 20 -12.14 -40.30 46.62
C PHE A 20 -13.04 -40.11 45.40
N ILE A 21 -14.22 -40.72 45.46
CA ILE A 21 -15.34 -40.54 44.53
C ILE A 21 -16.36 -39.64 45.24
N LEU A 22 -16.83 -38.59 44.58
CA LEU A 22 -18.06 -37.90 44.97
C LEU A 22 -18.95 -37.67 43.74
N LEU A 23 -20.10 -38.33 43.77
CA LEU A 23 -21.22 -38.13 42.84
C LEU A 23 -22.05 -36.89 43.25
N PRO A 24 -22.86 -36.32 42.34
CA PRO A 24 -23.59 -35.08 42.59
C PRO A 24 -24.88 -35.31 43.39
N CYS A 25 -25.24 -34.38 44.28
CA CYS A 25 -26.55 -34.34 44.92
C CYS A 25 -27.26 -32.98 44.77
N THR A 26 -28.50 -33.09 44.29
CA THR A 26 -29.55 -32.08 44.12
C THR A 26 -29.99 -31.36 45.40
N GLY A 27 -30.43 -30.08 45.32
CA GLY A 27 -31.24 -29.48 46.40
C GLY A 27 -31.38 -27.95 46.46
N MET A 28 -32.33 -27.35 45.72
CA MET A 28 -32.97 -26.05 46.04
C MET A 28 -34.16 -26.26 47.02
N PRO A 29 -34.79 -25.27 47.72
CA PRO A 29 -35.12 -23.88 47.31
C PRO A 29 -34.97 -22.78 48.42
N LYS A 30 -35.14 -21.45 48.21
CA LYS A 30 -36.38 -20.70 47.84
C LYS A 30 -36.14 -19.22 47.46
N LYS A 31 -36.81 -18.76 46.39
CA LYS A 31 -37.62 -17.50 46.23
C LYS A 31 -37.11 -16.21 46.94
N ARG A 32 -36.73 -15.11 46.26
CA ARG A 32 -37.52 -14.07 45.51
C ARG A 32 -36.49 -13.00 44.99
N GLN A 33 -36.71 -12.08 44.04
CA GLN A 33 -37.86 -11.59 43.24
C GLN A 33 -37.35 -10.89 41.95
N HIS A 34 -38.18 -10.74 40.91
CA HIS A 34 -37.84 -10.02 39.66
C HIS A 34 -37.76 -8.49 39.82
N LEU A 35 -36.78 -7.85 39.17
CA LEU A 35 -36.90 -6.49 38.60
C LEU A 35 -36.18 -6.40 37.24
N LYS A 36 -36.63 -5.48 36.37
CA LYS A 36 -36.29 -5.38 34.93
C LYS A 36 -35.05 -4.50 34.69
N PRO A 37 -34.27 -4.72 33.60
CA PRO A 37 -33.14 -3.86 33.26
C PRO A 37 -33.58 -2.47 32.78
N PHE A 38 -32.91 -1.42 33.28
CA PHE A 38 -33.13 -0.03 32.91
C PHE A 38 -32.41 0.33 31.59
N LYS A 39 -33.10 1.07 30.71
CA LYS A 39 -32.48 1.86 29.63
C LYS A 39 -32.17 3.27 30.14
N PRO A 40 -30.94 3.78 30.05
CA PRO A 40 -30.69 5.22 30.12
C PRO A 40 -30.98 5.88 28.75
N ALA A 41 -31.69 7.01 28.78
CA ALA A 41 -31.92 7.88 27.63
C ALA A 41 -30.80 8.94 27.50
N PRO A 42 -30.55 9.52 26.31
CA PRO A 42 -29.46 10.48 26.12
C PRO A 42 -29.77 11.86 26.69
N THR A 43 -28.80 12.43 27.41
CA THR A 43 -28.85 13.81 27.92
C THR A 43 -28.49 14.81 26.81
N ALA A 44 -29.22 15.91 26.70
CA ALA A 44 -28.98 17.00 25.77
C ALA A 44 -28.85 18.35 26.49
N SER A 45 -28.40 19.38 25.75
CA SER A 45 -28.26 20.81 26.14
C SER A 45 -26.89 21.20 26.74
N PRO A 46 -26.44 22.48 26.60
CA PRO A 46 -27.20 23.66 26.19
C PRO A 46 -26.65 24.47 24.99
N ALA A 47 -27.53 25.27 24.40
CA ALA A 47 -27.18 26.44 23.59
C ALA A 47 -27.63 27.72 24.32
N PRO A 48 -26.87 28.83 24.25
CA PRO A 48 -27.34 30.13 24.70
C PRO A 48 -28.18 30.80 23.60
N GLY A 49 -29.36 31.30 23.96
CA GLY A 49 -30.20 32.08 23.05
C GLY A 49 -29.83 33.57 23.04
N SER A 50 -30.02 34.22 21.89
CA SER A 50 -30.21 35.66 21.80
C SER A 50 -31.51 35.92 21.06
N SER A 51 -32.37 36.76 21.62
CA SER A 51 -33.69 37.09 21.10
C SER A 51 -33.68 38.46 20.43
N SER A 52 -34.31 38.57 19.25
CA SER A 52 -35.36 39.58 18.99
C SER A 52 -35.80 39.61 17.52
N ASN A 53 -37.04 40.10 17.35
CA ASN A 53 -37.65 40.62 16.12
C ASN A 53 -38.03 39.62 15.01
N ALA A 54 -39.29 39.20 15.10
CA ALA A 54 -40.06 38.68 13.99
C ALA A 54 -40.25 39.73 12.88
N ALA A 55 -40.02 39.31 11.64
CA ALA A 55 -40.66 39.87 10.45
C ALA A 55 -40.72 38.75 9.41
N GLY A 56 -41.93 38.35 8.99
CA GLY A 56 -42.12 37.25 8.05
C GLY A 56 -41.43 37.52 6.71
N LYS A 57 -40.71 36.52 6.19
CA LYS A 57 -40.14 36.55 4.83
C LYS A 57 -40.59 35.30 4.09
N THR A 58 -41.32 35.52 3.00
CA THR A 58 -41.64 34.51 2.00
C THR A 58 -40.34 33.94 1.37
N PRO A 59 -40.37 32.71 0.83
CA PRO A 59 -39.21 32.16 0.15
C PRO A 59 -38.87 33.02 -1.09
N ARG A 60 -37.63 33.52 -1.14
CA ARG A 60 -37.11 34.31 -2.27
C ARG A 60 -37.25 33.54 -3.58
N SER A 61 -37.76 34.19 -4.61
CA SER A 61 -37.93 33.54 -5.92
C SER A 61 -36.58 33.40 -6.64
N VAL A 62 -36.45 32.41 -7.53
CA VAL A 62 -35.23 32.17 -8.32
C VAL A 62 -34.82 33.41 -9.14
N ASN A 63 -35.79 34.19 -9.62
CA ASN A 63 -35.52 35.42 -10.37
C ASN A 63 -34.88 36.51 -9.50
N GLU A 64 -35.22 36.56 -8.21
CA GLU A 64 -34.63 37.47 -7.21
C GLU A 64 -33.16 37.10 -6.93
N LEU A 65 -32.88 35.79 -6.91
CA LEU A 65 -31.53 35.23 -6.72
C LEU A 65 -30.65 35.38 -7.98
N LEU A 66 -31.25 35.29 -9.17
CA LEU A 66 -30.58 35.65 -10.43
C LEU A 66 -30.33 37.15 -10.57
N ALA A 67 -31.22 38.00 -10.04
CA ALA A 67 -30.98 39.45 -9.99
C ALA A 67 -29.82 39.77 -9.04
N SER A 68 -29.79 39.22 -7.83
CA SER A 68 -28.68 39.46 -6.89
C SER A 68 -27.34 38.96 -7.42
N LEU A 69 -27.29 37.83 -8.12
CA LEU A 69 -26.07 37.35 -8.79
C LEU A 69 -25.58 38.26 -9.93
N ARG A 70 -26.50 38.86 -10.70
CA ARG A 70 -26.15 39.85 -11.75
C ARG A 70 -25.57 41.12 -11.15
N HIS A 71 -26.09 41.58 -10.00
CA HIS A 71 -25.55 42.74 -9.29
C HIS A 71 -24.22 42.43 -8.59
N ALA A 72 -24.09 41.28 -7.93
CA ALA A 72 -22.85 40.84 -7.27
C ALA A 72 -21.68 40.60 -8.24
N SER A 73 -21.96 40.38 -9.53
CA SER A 73 -20.92 40.21 -10.56
C SER A 73 -20.31 41.54 -11.05
N LEU A 74 -20.80 42.69 -10.59
CA LEU A 74 -20.34 44.02 -11.01
C LEU A 74 -19.43 44.72 -9.97
N ASP A 75 -19.48 44.32 -8.70
CA ASP A 75 -18.60 44.83 -7.65
C ASP A 75 -17.32 43.98 -7.50
N SER A 76 -16.41 44.12 -8.47
CA SER A 76 -15.00 43.74 -8.32
C SER A 76 -14.13 45.00 -8.36
N SER A 77 -14.13 45.73 -7.24
CA SER A 77 -13.39 46.98 -7.05
C SER A 77 -11.90 46.74 -6.77
N VAL A 78 -11.18 46.20 -7.76
CA VAL A 78 -9.71 46.30 -7.82
C VAL A 78 -9.35 47.22 -8.99
N PRO A 79 -8.75 48.40 -8.75
CA PRO A 79 -8.39 49.32 -9.82
C PRO A 79 -7.22 48.74 -10.63
N ARG A 80 -7.57 48.06 -11.74
CA ARG A 80 -6.59 47.64 -12.74
C ARG A 80 -6.05 48.91 -13.42
N GLN A 81 -4.85 49.33 -13.02
CA GLN A 81 -4.15 50.44 -13.67
C GLN A 81 -4.08 50.20 -15.18
N LEU A 82 -4.79 51.02 -15.94
CA LEU A 82 -4.60 51.12 -17.39
C LEU A 82 -3.23 51.77 -17.61
N PRO A 83 -2.33 51.19 -18.41
CA PRO A 83 -1.07 51.84 -18.72
C PRO A 83 -1.38 53.15 -19.47
N THR A 84 -0.84 54.26 -18.95
CA THR A 84 -0.95 55.58 -19.59
C THR A 84 -0.39 55.50 -21.01
N VAL A 85 -1.24 55.63 -22.02
CA VAL A 85 -0.83 55.66 -23.42
C VAL A 85 -0.17 57.01 -23.69
N THR A 86 1.14 57.10 -23.50
CA THR A 86 1.92 58.24 -23.94
C THR A 86 2.05 58.21 -25.48
N PRO A 87 1.86 59.34 -26.18
CA PRO A 87 1.97 59.39 -27.63
C PRO A 87 3.41 59.14 -28.07
N SER A 88 3.60 58.27 -29.07
CA SER A 88 4.92 57.93 -29.60
C SER A 88 5.50 59.09 -30.42
N VAL A 89 6.47 59.79 -29.84
CA VAL A 89 7.25 60.83 -30.55
C VAL A 89 8.24 60.17 -31.54
N PRO A 90 8.37 60.65 -32.79
CA PRO A 90 9.36 60.15 -33.77
C PRO A 90 10.81 60.28 -33.29
N PRO A 91 11.74 59.39 -33.71
CA PRO A 91 13.09 59.30 -33.15
C PRO A 91 13.90 60.60 -33.24
N ALA A 92 13.83 61.32 -34.37
CA ALA A 92 14.55 62.58 -34.58
C ALA A 92 14.17 63.71 -33.59
N LEU A 93 13.01 63.62 -32.94
CA LEU A 93 12.59 64.59 -31.91
C LEU A 93 12.89 64.09 -30.48
N ARG A 94 13.16 62.79 -30.28
CA ARG A 94 13.58 62.25 -28.97
C ARG A 94 15.00 62.68 -28.61
N GLU A 95 15.89 62.65 -29.61
CA GLU A 95 17.30 63.01 -29.47
C GLU A 95 17.49 64.48 -29.08
N ILE A 96 16.70 65.39 -29.65
CA ILE A 96 16.70 66.83 -29.33
C ILE A 96 16.15 67.10 -27.91
N LEU A 97 15.16 66.31 -27.47
CA LEU A 97 14.47 66.50 -26.17
C LEU A 97 15.05 65.65 -25.03
N GLN A 98 16.15 64.93 -25.26
CA GLN A 98 16.83 64.04 -24.29
C GLN A 98 15.88 63.05 -23.57
N ILE A 99 14.87 62.55 -24.29
CA ILE A 99 13.91 61.59 -23.72
C ILE A 99 14.54 60.19 -23.74
N PRO A 100 14.64 59.49 -22.59
CA PRO A 100 15.31 58.18 -22.52
C PRO A 100 14.58 57.11 -23.35
N ASP A 101 15.36 56.21 -23.96
CA ASP A 101 14.83 55.20 -24.86
C ASP A 101 13.92 54.18 -24.16
N THR A 102 12.79 53.91 -24.81
CA THR A 102 11.81 52.93 -24.35
C THR A 102 12.38 51.52 -24.50
N PRO A 103 12.45 50.70 -23.43
CA PRO A 103 13.07 49.37 -23.49
C PRO A 103 12.34 48.45 -24.46
N THR A 104 13.10 47.61 -25.16
CA THR A 104 12.56 46.66 -26.15
C THR A 104 11.55 45.71 -25.50
N PRO A 105 10.35 45.52 -26.07
CA PRO A 105 9.32 44.68 -25.48
C PRO A 105 9.76 43.21 -25.44
N ALA A 106 9.45 42.52 -24.33
CA ALA A 106 9.82 41.13 -24.11
C ALA A 106 9.31 40.20 -25.25
N PRO A 107 10.10 39.17 -25.63
CA PRO A 107 9.75 38.29 -26.75
C PRO A 107 8.43 37.55 -26.50
N ARG A 108 7.45 37.77 -27.38
CA ARG A 108 6.16 37.06 -27.33
C ARG A 108 6.39 35.55 -27.48
N ARG A 109 5.90 34.76 -26.51
CA ARG A 109 5.79 33.30 -26.63
C ARG A 109 5.07 32.96 -27.94
N GLN A 110 5.65 32.06 -28.73
CA GLN A 110 5.08 31.66 -30.02
C GLN A 110 3.75 30.94 -29.83
N HIS A 111 2.66 31.62 -30.20
CA HIS A 111 1.34 31.02 -30.26
C HIS A 111 1.30 30.06 -31.46
N ARG A 112 1.14 28.75 -31.23
CA ARG A 112 1.10 27.73 -32.30
C ARG A 112 0.03 28.08 -33.33
N GLN A 113 0.47 28.52 -34.51
CA GLN A 113 -0.42 28.88 -35.61
C GLN A 113 -1.01 27.60 -36.21
N ARG A 114 -2.35 27.48 -36.20
CA ARG A 114 -3.05 26.36 -36.84
C ARG A 114 -3.11 26.59 -38.35
N LEU A 115 -2.42 25.71 -39.08
CA LEU A 115 -2.44 25.62 -40.53
C LEU A 115 -3.28 24.41 -40.94
N ASP A 116 -3.95 24.47 -42.09
CA ASP A 116 -4.57 23.28 -42.70
C ASP A 116 -3.52 22.41 -43.43
N ASN A 117 -3.95 21.25 -43.95
CA ASN A 117 -3.09 20.35 -44.73
C ASN A 117 -2.53 20.99 -46.02
N ASN A 118 -3.06 22.13 -46.46
CA ASN A 118 -2.62 22.87 -47.64
C ASN A 118 -1.81 24.13 -47.25
N GLY A 119 -1.38 24.24 -45.99
CA GLY A 119 -0.54 25.34 -45.50
C GLY A 119 -1.26 26.69 -45.36
N ARG A 120 -2.59 26.74 -45.40
CA ARG A 120 -3.35 27.97 -45.21
C ARG A 120 -3.63 28.22 -43.73
N ARG A 121 -3.50 29.49 -43.32
CA ARG A 121 -3.80 29.93 -41.94
C ARG A 121 -5.30 29.83 -41.70
N LEU A 122 -5.71 29.00 -40.73
CA LEU A 122 -7.11 28.95 -40.32
C LEU A 122 -7.49 30.24 -39.58
N PRO A 123 -8.71 30.77 -39.79
CA PRO A 123 -9.19 31.92 -39.02
C PRO A 123 -9.24 31.57 -37.52
N ALA A 124 -9.02 32.57 -36.67
CA ALA A 124 -9.10 32.39 -35.23
C ALA A 124 -10.53 31.97 -34.85
N GLY A 125 -10.69 30.74 -34.38
CA GLY A 125 -11.97 30.26 -33.87
C GLY A 125 -12.42 31.05 -32.63
N PRO A 126 -13.72 31.03 -32.30
CA PRO A 126 -14.20 31.61 -31.05
C PRO A 126 -13.44 30.98 -29.87
N PRO A 127 -13.12 31.77 -28.82
CA PRO A 127 -12.45 31.23 -27.64
C PRO A 127 -13.28 30.09 -27.04
N PRO A 128 -12.65 29.00 -26.57
CA PRO A 128 -13.39 27.88 -25.98
C PRO A 128 -14.23 28.37 -24.81
N PRO A 129 -15.44 27.79 -24.59
CA PRO A 129 -16.28 28.12 -23.44
C PRO A 129 -15.48 28.06 -22.14
N ARG A 130 -15.72 29.00 -21.22
CA ARG A 130 -14.99 29.03 -19.93
C ARG A 130 -15.12 27.72 -19.15
N SER A 131 -16.23 26.98 -19.32
CA SER A 131 -16.42 25.63 -18.77
C SER A 131 -15.39 24.61 -19.26
N TRP A 132 -14.97 24.65 -20.53
CA TRP A 132 -13.95 23.74 -21.06
C TRP A 132 -12.54 24.04 -20.54
N VAL A 133 -12.24 25.32 -20.30
CA VAL A 133 -10.95 25.74 -19.76
C VAL A 133 -10.90 25.54 -18.23
N ALA A 134 -12.02 25.74 -17.53
CA ALA A 134 -12.12 25.54 -16.09
C ALA A 134 -11.84 24.10 -15.65
N THR A 135 -12.31 23.09 -16.40
CA THR A 135 -12.08 21.68 -16.06
C THR A 135 -10.67 21.20 -16.41
N SER A 136 -9.94 21.88 -17.30
CA SER A 136 -8.56 21.51 -17.67
C SER A 136 -7.50 21.91 -16.64
N GLY A 137 -7.88 22.57 -15.54
CA GLY A 137 -7.00 22.80 -14.38
C GLY A 137 -7.05 21.70 -13.31
N GLY A 138 -7.96 20.73 -13.43
CA GLY A 138 -8.24 19.73 -12.37
C GLY A 138 -7.87 18.28 -12.68
N ALA A 139 -7.28 18.00 -13.85
CA ALA A 139 -6.93 16.64 -14.30
C ALA A 139 -5.42 16.37 -14.39
N THR A 140 -4.62 17.24 -13.79
CA THR A 140 -3.21 16.98 -13.47
C THR A 140 -3.03 17.07 -11.96
N HIS A 141 -2.53 15.98 -11.35
CA HIS A 141 -1.98 15.96 -10.00
C HIS A 141 -2.99 16.09 -8.83
N LEU A 142 -3.67 14.99 -8.49
CA LEU A 142 -4.14 14.76 -7.10
C LEU A 142 -3.00 14.29 -6.16
N GLN A 143 -1.78 14.79 -6.38
CA GLN A 143 -0.73 14.89 -5.37
C GLN A 143 -0.65 16.39 -5.00
N GLY A 144 -1.52 16.83 -4.09
CA GLY A 144 -1.71 18.28 -3.94
C GLY A 144 -2.60 18.76 -2.80
N GLN A 145 -2.89 17.94 -1.80
CA GLN A 145 -3.49 18.40 -0.53
C GLN A 145 -2.73 17.88 0.68
N ALA A 146 -1.41 18.09 0.65
CA ALA A 146 -0.55 18.06 1.81
C ALA A 146 0.60 19.08 1.66
N SER A 147 0.29 20.30 1.20
CA SER A 147 1.26 21.40 1.12
C SER A 147 1.54 22.02 2.49
N GLY A 148 1.98 21.19 3.44
CA GLY A 148 3.09 21.60 4.29
C GLY A 148 4.34 21.62 3.41
N SER A 149 5.25 22.56 3.64
CA SER A 149 6.49 22.68 2.85
C SER A 149 7.40 21.48 3.11
N SER A 150 7.22 20.40 2.36
CA SER A 150 8.12 19.24 2.44
C SER A 150 9.41 19.57 1.72
N THR A 151 10.46 19.79 2.49
CA THR A 151 11.86 20.00 2.07
C THR A 151 12.49 18.77 1.40
N VAL A 152 11.73 17.68 1.27
CA VAL A 152 12.17 16.38 0.79
C VAL A 152 11.22 15.86 -0.30
N ASN A 153 11.79 15.54 -1.46
CA ASN A 153 11.08 14.90 -2.57
C ASN A 153 11.01 13.38 -2.33
N ARG A 154 9.81 12.84 -2.06
CA ARG A 154 9.60 11.39 -1.89
C ARG A 154 9.33 10.73 -3.24
N CYS A 155 9.88 9.54 -3.46
CA CYS A 155 9.58 8.74 -4.65
C CYS A 155 8.15 8.18 -4.52
N GLY A 156 7.40 8.15 -5.62
CA GLY A 156 6.01 7.70 -5.60
C GLY A 156 5.91 6.17 -5.70
N LEU A 157 4.78 5.61 -5.25
CA LEU A 157 4.44 4.19 -5.53
C LEU A 157 4.29 3.92 -7.03
N ALA A 158 4.06 4.97 -7.83
CA ALA A 158 4.11 4.92 -9.28
C ALA A 158 5.47 4.45 -9.81
N ASP A 159 6.56 4.73 -9.08
CA ASP A 159 7.95 4.46 -9.48
C ASP A 159 8.42 3.06 -9.01
N SER A 160 7.80 2.47 -7.99
CA SER A 160 8.11 1.11 -7.52
C SER A 160 7.50 0.05 -8.46
N THR A 161 8.13 -0.22 -9.60
CA THR A 161 7.77 -1.32 -10.52
C THR A 161 8.67 -2.54 -10.31
N LEU A 162 8.06 -3.73 -10.27
CA LEU A 162 8.79 -5.00 -10.35
C LEU A 162 9.29 -5.22 -11.78
N PRO A 163 10.55 -5.64 -12.00
CA PRO A 163 11.03 -5.99 -13.33
C PRO A 163 10.28 -7.23 -13.85
N GLY A 164 10.23 -7.40 -15.18
CA GLY A 164 9.51 -8.51 -15.83
C GLY A 164 7.98 -8.41 -15.82
N THR A 165 7.38 -7.50 -15.04
CA THR A 165 5.92 -7.31 -15.04
C THR A 165 5.43 -6.51 -16.23
N TYR A 166 4.23 -6.83 -16.74
CA TYR A 166 3.60 -6.04 -17.79
C TYR A 166 2.94 -4.80 -17.17
N LEU A 167 3.46 -3.61 -17.52
CA LEU A 167 2.73 -2.36 -17.41
C LEU A 167 2.42 -1.83 -18.82
N PRO A 168 1.19 -1.36 -19.08
CA PRO A 168 0.90 -0.60 -20.30
C PRO A 168 1.85 0.58 -20.48
N ALA A 169 2.31 0.80 -21.71
CA ALA A 169 3.24 1.88 -22.00
C ALA A 169 2.65 3.25 -21.57
N PRO A 170 3.42 4.13 -20.90
CA PRO A 170 2.91 5.40 -20.42
C PRO A 170 2.25 6.22 -21.52
N ARG A 171 1.05 6.74 -21.26
CA ARG A 171 0.20 7.51 -22.20
C ARG A 171 -0.31 6.71 -23.41
N SER A 172 -0.17 5.37 -23.42
CA SER A 172 -0.92 4.52 -24.35
C SER A 172 -2.43 4.58 -24.06
N LEU A 173 -3.24 4.15 -25.02
CA LEU A 173 -4.70 4.12 -24.83
C LEU A 173 -5.11 3.22 -23.64
N ILE A 174 -4.47 2.05 -23.51
CA ILE A 174 -4.70 1.10 -22.40
C ILE A 174 -4.31 1.75 -21.07
N ASP A 175 -3.15 2.39 -21.00
CA ASP A 175 -2.67 3.10 -19.81
C ASP A 175 -3.62 4.21 -19.36
N ILE A 176 -4.08 5.04 -20.31
CA ILE A 176 -5.03 6.13 -20.04
C ILE A 176 -6.38 5.57 -19.55
N ILE A 177 -6.88 4.49 -20.17
CA ILE A 177 -8.14 3.86 -19.79
C ILE A 177 -8.04 3.23 -18.39
N LEU A 178 -7.00 2.44 -18.10
CA LEU A 178 -6.85 1.82 -16.77
C LEU A 178 -6.71 2.88 -15.66
N ARG A 179 -5.93 3.94 -15.88
CA ARG A 179 -5.85 5.05 -14.92
C ARG A 179 -7.19 5.76 -14.72
N LYS A 180 -8.03 5.88 -15.77
CA LYS A 180 -9.34 6.52 -15.64
C LYS A 180 -10.35 5.62 -14.93
N ILE A 181 -10.37 4.32 -15.23
CA ILE A 181 -11.15 3.31 -14.49
C ILE A 181 -10.76 3.32 -13.01
N ALA A 182 -9.47 3.42 -12.70
CA ALA A 182 -8.96 3.50 -11.34
C ALA A 182 -9.32 4.82 -10.61
N ALA A 183 -9.33 5.94 -11.32
CA ALA A 183 -9.73 7.24 -10.76
C ALA A 183 -11.24 7.31 -10.48
N ASP A 184 -12.06 6.64 -11.30
CA ASP A 184 -13.52 6.55 -11.14
C ASP A 184 -13.95 5.19 -10.55
N TRP A 185 -13.10 4.55 -9.73
CA TRP A 185 -13.28 3.15 -9.31
C TRP A 185 -14.62 2.89 -8.58
N ASP A 186 -15.09 3.86 -7.79
CA ASP A 186 -16.37 3.78 -7.07
C ASP A 186 -17.57 3.57 -8.00
N LEU A 187 -17.53 4.11 -9.22
CA LEU A 187 -18.52 3.84 -10.26
C LEU A 187 -18.31 2.44 -10.86
N HIS A 188 -17.06 2.09 -11.21
CA HIS A 188 -16.78 0.83 -11.89
C HIS A 188 -17.06 -0.41 -11.04
N ARG A 189 -16.75 -0.38 -9.73
CA ARG A 189 -17.02 -1.50 -8.81
C ARG A 189 -18.51 -1.80 -8.61
N VAL A 190 -19.40 -0.85 -8.88
CA VAL A 190 -20.86 -1.03 -8.79
C VAL A 190 -21.45 -1.34 -10.17
N PHE A 191 -21.26 -0.45 -11.15
CA PHE A 191 -21.93 -0.55 -12.45
C PHE A 191 -21.33 -1.61 -13.38
N ASN A 192 -20.07 -1.99 -13.18
CA ASN A 192 -19.37 -2.96 -14.03
C ASN A 192 -18.95 -4.23 -13.28
N GLN A 193 -19.52 -4.50 -12.10
CA GLN A 193 -19.13 -5.61 -11.22
C GLN A 193 -19.06 -6.97 -11.94
N TYR A 194 -19.98 -7.22 -12.87
CA TYR A 194 -20.05 -8.46 -13.67
C TYR A 194 -19.02 -8.54 -14.81
N TYR A 195 -18.43 -7.41 -15.22
CA TYR A 195 -17.48 -7.32 -16.35
C TYR A 195 -16.02 -7.27 -15.90
N LEU A 196 -15.73 -6.87 -14.65
CA LEU A 196 -14.36 -6.74 -14.12
C LEU A 196 -13.58 -8.05 -14.13
N TYR A 197 -14.25 -9.19 -13.89
CA TYR A 197 -13.64 -10.52 -13.96
C TYR A 197 -13.11 -10.89 -15.36
N TYR A 198 -13.76 -10.41 -16.43
CA TYR A 198 -13.43 -10.74 -17.82
C TYR A 198 -12.31 -9.88 -18.42
N ILE A 199 -11.70 -9.00 -17.61
CA ILE A 199 -10.51 -8.24 -18.01
C ILE A 199 -9.36 -9.24 -18.27
N PRO A 200 -8.60 -9.11 -19.38
CA PRO A 200 -7.48 -10.01 -19.68
C PRO A 200 -6.50 -10.14 -18.51
N ALA A 201 -5.99 -11.35 -18.25
CA ALA A 201 -5.17 -11.65 -17.07
C ALA A 201 -3.99 -10.68 -16.87
N HIS A 202 -3.28 -10.37 -17.95
CA HIS A 202 -2.17 -9.40 -17.96
C HIS A 202 -2.58 -7.93 -17.74
N LEU A 203 -3.87 -7.61 -17.77
CA LEU A 203 -4.40 -6.28 -17.40
C LEU A 203 -4.97 -6.24 -15.98
N LYS A 204 -5.38 -7.38 -15.41
CA LYS A 204 -5.90 -7.47 -14.04
C LYS A 204 -4.93 -6.90 -13.02
N ALA A 205 -3.68 -7.35 -13.04
CA ALA A 205 -2.65 -6.88 -12.11
C ALA A 205 -2.28 -5.40 -12.31
N ALA A 206 -2.25 -4.91 -13.55
CA ALA A 206 -2.04 -3.49 -13.84
C ALA A 206 -3.22 -2.63 -13.35
N LEU A 207 -4.45 -3.11 -13.46
CA LEU A 207 -5.64 -2.44 -12.90
C LEU A 207 -5.58 -2.39 -11.38
N ILE A 208 -5.29 -3.51 -10.71
CA ILE A 208 -5.17 -3.59 -9.24
C ILE A 208 -4.14 -2.57 -8.73
N ARG A 209 -2.96 -2.49 -9.37
CA ARG A 209 -1.94 -1.44 -9.10
C ARG A 209 -2.51 -0.04 -9.23
N TRP A 210 -3.16 0.28 -10.36
CA TRP A 210 -3.66 1.64 -10.59
C TRP A 210 -4.77 2.03 -9.62
N VAL A 211 -5.69 1.12 -9.28
CA VAL A 211 -6.73 1.36 -8.27
C VAL A 211 -6.08 1.60 -6.91
N GLY A 212 -5.11 0.78 -6.50
CA GLY A 212 -4.42 0.94 -5.21
C GLY A 212 -3.65 2.26 -5.06
N ILE A 213 -3.16 2.83 -6.17
CA ILE A 213 -2.44 4.11 -6.19
C ILE A 213 -3.40 5.32 -6.36
N ALA A 214 -4.47 5.19 -7.16
CA ALA A 214 -5.34 6.31 -7.53
C ALA A 214 -6.59 6.47 -6.65
N SER A 215 -7.08 5.39 -6.03
CA SER A 215 -8.27 5.41 -5.19
C SER A 215 -7.99 6.09 -3.84
N PRO A 216 -8.85 7.04 -3.39
CA PRO A 216 -8.72 7.65 -2.06
C PRO A 216 -9.00 6.66 -0.92
N ASP A 217 -9.79 5.61 -1.18
CA ASP A 217 -10.09 4.55 -0.21
C ASP A 217 -9.18 3.33 -0.38
N GLY A 218 -8.22 3.38 -1.32
CA GLY A 218 -7.44 2.22 -1.74
C GLY A 218 -8.30 1.17 -2.46
N LEU A 219 -7.83 -0.07 -2.46
CA LEU A 219 -8.54 -1.25 -3.01
C LEU A 219 -8.96 -2.17 -1.86
N SER A 220 -10.20 -2.66 -1.83
CA SER A 220 -10.70 -3.55 -0.76
C SER A 220 -10.62 -5.04 -1.12
N VAL A 221 -10.81 -5.92 -0.14
CA VAL A 221 -10.88 -7.37 -0.37
C VAL A 221 -12.00 -7.73 -1.35
N GLN A 222 -13.12 -6.99 -1.32
CA GLN A 222 -14.22 -7.22 -2.25
C GLN A 222 -13.85 -6.79 -3.68
N ASP A 223 -13.07 -5.72 -3.84
CA ASP A 223 -12.56 -5.30 -5.15
C ASP A 223 -11.60 -6.34 -5.75
N LEU A 224 -10.73 -6.96 -4.94
CA LEU A 224 -9.91 -8.09 -5.40
C LEU A 224 -10.78 -9.26 -5.88
N LYS A 225 -11.87 -9.57 -5.15
CA LYS A 225 -12.81 -10.63 -5.55
C LYS A 225 -13.49 -10.29 -6.88
N LEU A 226 -13.95 -9.05 -7.10
CA LEU A 226 -14.58 -8.63 -8.37
C LEU A 226 -13.64 -8.76 -9.59
N ILE A 227 -12.32 -8.70 -9.40
CA ILE A 227 -11.34 -8.80 -10.49
C ILE A 227 -10.85 -10.25 -10.67
N LEU A 228 -10.68 -11.01 -9.58
CA LEU A 228 -10.04 -12.33 -9.58
C LEU A 228 -11.02 -13.52 -9.52
N LEU A 229 -12.27 -13.29 -9.12
CA LEU A 229 -13.33 -14.30 -9.01
C LEU A 229 -14.54 -13.89 -9.87
N PRO A 230 -15.35 -14.86 -10.34
CA PRO A 230 -16.63 -14.57 -11.00
C PRO A 230 -17.62 -13.94 -10.02
N SER A 231 -18.73 -13.41 -10.56
CA SER A 231 -19.86 -12.97 -9.74
C SER A 231 -20.51 -14.16 -9.02
N PRO A 232 -20.94 -14.03 -7.74
CA PRO A 232 -21.66 -15.10 -7.06
C PRO A 232 -22.95 -15.52 -7.76
N GLU A 233 -23.63 -14.63 -8.48
CA GLU A 233 -24.81 -14.96 -9.30
C GLU A 233 -24.49 -15.97 -10.42
N SER A 234 -23.24 -15.99 -10.91
CA SER A 234 -22.77 -16.99 -11.89
C SER A 234 -22.20 -18.26 -11.26
N LEU A 235 -22.22 -18.38 -9.93
CA LEU A 235 -21.80 -19.58 -9.19
C LEU A 235 -22.99 -20.47 -8.77
N GLU A 236 -24.23 -20.01 -8.91
CA GLU A 236 -25.41 -20.76 -8.45
C GLU A 236 -25.81 -21.93 -9.39
N GLU A 237 -25.22 -22.04 -10.59
CA GLU A 237 -25.67 -22.97 -11.65
C GLU A 237 -24.83 -24.26 -11.82
N VAL A 238 -23.65 -24.41 -11.22
CA VAL A 238 -22.77 -25.60 -11.43
C VAL A 238 -22.08 -26.06 -10.14
N GLU A 239 -21.84 -27.37 -10.02
CA GLU A 239 -21.32 -28.03 -8.81
C GLU A 239 -19.89 -27.55 -8.40
N ASP A 240 -19.66 -27.42 -7.08
CA ASP A 240 -18.56 -26.69 -6.40
C ASP A 240 -17.11 -27.16 -6.71
N ASP A 241 -16.92 -28.29 -7.38
CA ASP A 241 -15.57 -28.79 -7.70
C ASP A 241 -15.11 -28.34 -9.11
N GLY A 242 -15.97 -28.48 -10.12
CA GLY A 242 -15.62 -28.16 -11.52
C GLY A 242 -15.45 -26.66 -11.81
N ILE A 243 -16.29 -25.82 -11.19
CA ILE A 243 -16.16 -24.36 -11.31
C ILE A 243 -14.79 -23.90 -10.77
N SER A 244 -14.36 -24.45 -9.64
CA SER A 244 -13.12 -24.05 -8.97
C SER A 244 -11.89 -24.35 -9.80
N GLU A 245 -11.88 -25.44 -10.57
CA GLU A 245 -10.77 -25.78 -11.46
C GLU A 245 -10.70 -24.82 -12.66
N TYR A 246 -11.85 -24.45 -13.24
CA TYR A 246 -11.91 -23.46 -14.31
C TYR A 246 -11.36 -22.09 -13.89
N HIS A 247 -11.74 -21.54 -12.73
CA HIS A 247 -11.18 -20.26 -12.28
C HIS A 247 -9.71 -20.35 -11.89
N THR A 248 -9.26 -21.49 -11.37
CA THR A 248 -7.83 -21.75 -11.14
C THR A 248 -7.07 -21.72 -12.46
N SER A 249 -7.65 -22.22 -13.56
CA SER A 249 -7.04 -22.17 -14.90
C SER A 249 -6.97 -20.75 -15.48
N VAL A 250 -8.01 -19.92 -15.34
CA VAL A 250 -7.99 -18.52 -15.81
C VAL A 250 -6.99 -17.69 -15.01
N ASN A 251 -6.92 -17.92 -13.69
CA ASN A 251 -5.97 -17.24 -12.82
C ASN A 251 -4.54 -17.83 -12.89
N ALA A 252 -4.34 -18.97 -13.56
CA ALA A 252 -3.00 -19.51 -13.85
C ALA A 252 -2.21 -18.65 -14.84
N GLU A 253 -2.86 -17.74 -15.57
CA GLU A 253 -2.19 -16.70 -16.37
C GLU A 253 -1.71 -15.49 -15.54
N VAL A 254 -2.23 -15.33 -14.31
CA VAL A 254 -1.93 -14.19 -13.44
C VAL A 254 -0.66 -14.46 -12.63
N ASN A 255 0.49 -14.26 -13.30
CA ASN A 255 1.81 -14.52 -12.73
C ASN A 255 2.33 -13.42 -11.79
N TYR A 256 1.65 -12.27 -11.71
CA TYR A 256 2.05 -11.13 -10.87
C TYR A 256 0.85 -10.47 -10.19
N LEU A 257 1.07 -9.97 -8.97
CA LEU A 257 0.10 -9.23 -8.17
C LEU A 257 0.77 -8.02 -7.52
N ASP A 258 0.14 -6.86 -7.65
CA ASP A 258 0.70 -5.60 -7.15
C ASP A 258 -0.32 -4.90 -6.27
N LEU A 259 -0.09 -4.91 -4.96
CA LEU A 259 -0.98 -4.35 -3.93
C LEU A 259 -0.49 -2.99 -3.41
N SER A 260 0.40 -2.33 -4.16
CA SER A 260 1.03 -1.06 -3.76
C SER A 260 -0.03 -0.01 -3.43
N GLY A 261 0.03 0.57 -2.23
CA GLY A 261 -0.83 1.69 -1.80
C GLY A 261 -2.16 1.27 -1.17
N SER A 262 -2.55 0.00 -1.30
CA SER A 262 -3.71 -0.58 -0.59
C SER A 262 -3.31 -1.30 0.69
N LEU A 263 -2.14 -1.92 0.72
CA LEU A 263 -1.66 -2.64 1.89
C LEU A 263 -1.35 -1.69 3.06
N GLY A 264 -1.92 -1.95 4.24
CA GLY A 264 -1.79 -1.05 5.40
C GLY A 264 -2.65 0.21 5.32
N ARG A 265 -3.59 0.28 4.36
CA ARG A 265 -4.58 1.35 4.20
C ARG A 265 -6.00 0.79 4.12
N SER A 266 -6.21 -0.17 3.22
CA SER A 266 -7.50 -0.76 2.87
C SER A 266 -7.47 -2.29 2.79
N LEU A 267 -6.26 -2.89 2.80
CA LEU A 267 -6.01 -4.33 2.88
C LEU A 267 -5.06 -4.66 4.03
N THR A 268 -5.37 -5.75 4.73
CA THR A 268 -4.42 -6.42 5.64
C THR A 268 -3.79 -7.64 4.97
N LEU A 269 -2.57 -8.00 5.38
CA LEU A 269 -1.90 -9.23 4.93
C LEU A 269 -2.68 -10.50 5.31
N LYS A 270 -3.48 -10.43 6.38
CA LYS A 270 -4.36 -11.52 6.78
C LYS A 270 -5.42 -11.79 5.71
N GLU A 271 -6.14 -10.76 5.26
CA GLU A 271 -7.17 -10.89 4.23
C GLU A 271 -6.58 -11.34 2.89
N VAL A 272 -5.40 -10.83 2.52
CA VAL A 272 -4.66 -11.30 1.34
C VAL A 272 -4.27 -12.78 1.47
N SER A 273 -3.84 -13.24 2.66
CA SER A 273 -3.54 -14.66 2.92
C SER A 273 -4.78 -15.55 2.83
N GLU A 274 -5.93 -15.08 3.34
CA GLU A 274 -7.21 -15.79 3.29
C GLU A 274 -7.80 -15.83 1.87
N LEU A 275 -7.56 -14.80 1.04
CA LEU A 275 -7.98 -14.77 -0.36
C LEU A 275 -7.11 -15.64 -1.27
N LEU A 276 -5.78 -15.60 -1.10
CA LEU A 276 -4.85 -16.39 -1.91
C LEU A 276 -4.84 -17.88 -1.53
N PHE A 277 -5.06 -18.17 -0.24
CA PHE A 277 -5.03 -19.51 0.34
C PHE A 277 -6.28 -19.77 1.20
N PRO A 278 -7.47 -19.83 0.58
CA PRO A 278 -8.72 -20.11 1.28
C PRO A 278 -8.66 -21.47 1.98
N SER A 279 -8.86 -21.48 3.30
CA SER A 279 -9.11 -22.72 4.03
C SER A 279 -10.50 -23.25 3.66
N LYS A 280 -10.62 -24.53 3.27
CA LYS A 280 -11.91 -25.23 3.38
C LYS A 280 -12.36 -25.12 4.83
N LYS A 281 -13.42 -24.35 5.10
CA LYS A 281 -14.19 -24.56 6.32
C LYS A 281 -14.74 -25.97 6.20
N GLN A 282 -14.41 -26.87 7.13
CA GLN A 282 -15.27 -28.03 7.32
C GLN A 282 -16.64 -27.46 7.67
N VAL A 283 -17.62 -27.74 6.81
CA VAL A 283 -19.01 -27.61 7.19
C VAL A 283 -19.19 -28.65 8.28
N ASP A 284 -19.47 -28.22 9.50
CA ASP A 284 -19.95 -29.12 10.55
C ASP A 284 -21.29 -29.65 10.05
N SER A 285 -21.26 -30.81 9.40
CA SER A 285 -22.44 -31.55 8.95
C SER A 285 -23.13 -32.11 10.19
N SER A 286 -23.85 -31.26 10.91
CA SER A 286 -24.69 -31.62 12.05
C SER A 286 -26.01 -32.28 11.61
N GLU A 287 -25.96 -33.07 10.54
CA GLU A 287 -26.96 -34.05 10.17
C GLU A 287 -26.26 -35.42 10.20
N PRO A 288 -26.80 -36.41 10.94
CA PRO A 288 -26.22 -37.74 10.98
C PRO A 288 -26.48 -38.42 9.64
N GLN A 289 -25.47 -38.38 8.76
CA GLN A 289 -25.51 -39.06 7.47
C GLN A 289 -25.41 -40.58 7.68
N GLU A 290 -26.56 -41.23 7.90
CA GLU A 290 -26.70 -42.68 7.93
C GLU A 290 -26.48 -43.28 6.53
N SER A 291 -25.21 -43.37 6.10
CA SER A 291 -24.82 -44.12 4.90
C SER A 291 -23.47 -44.78 5.11
N TRP A 292 -23.39 -46.10 4.89
CA TRP A 292 -22.25 -46.95 5.23
C TRP A 292 -21.16 -47.02 4.15
N ASP A 293 -20.98 -45.95 3.38
CA ASP A 293 -19.87 -45.81 2.43
C ASP A 293 -18.76 -44.94 3.03
N GLU A 294 -17.73 -45.58 3.59
CA GLU A 294 -16.45 -44.94 3.91
C GLU A 294 -15.72 -44.55 2.61
N SER A 295 -16.18 -43.50 1.93
CA SER A 295 -15.35 -42.80 0.97
C SER A 295 -14.21 -42.11 1.74
N GLU A 296 -12.99 -42.64 1.61
CA GLU A 296 -11.78 -42.05 2.18
C GLU A 296 -11.76 -40.55 1.90
N ILE A 297 -11.88 -39.73 2.95
CA ILE A 297 -11.79 -38.27 2.84
C ILE A 297 -10.33 -37.91 2.62
N ILE A 298 -9.85 -38.12 1.39
CA ILE A 298 -8.57 -37.64 0.91
C ILE A 298 -8.60 -36.12 1.09
N PRO A 299 -7.76 -35.53 1.95
CA PRO A 299 -7.77 -34.09 2.15
C PRO A 299 -7.27 -33.42 0.87
N SER A 300 -8.22 -32.96 0.05
CA SER A 300 -7.94 -32.19 -1.17
C SER A 300 -6.95 -31.08 -0.83
N PRO A 301 -5.84 -30.93 -1.58
CA PRO A 301 -4.83 -29.92 -1.25
C PRO A 301 -5.47 -28.53 -1.19
N PRO A 302 -4.95 -27.63 -0.32
CA PRO A 302 -5.53 -26.29 -0.16
C PRO A 302 -5.54 -25.57 -1.51
N ARG A 303 -6.75 -25.23 -2.00
CA ARG A 303 -6.96 -24.54 -3.27
C ARG A 303 -6.20 -23.19 -3.23
N VAL A 304 -5.33 -22.94 -4.20
CA VAL A 304 -4.53 -21.71 -4.32
C VAL A 304 -5.12 -20.85 -5.43
N LEU A 305 -5.51 -19.61 -5.13
CA LEU A 305 -6.21 -18.75 -6.10
C LEU A 305 -5.33 -18.38 -7.32
N LEU A 306 -4.04 -18.11 -7.07
CA LEU A 306 -3.05 -17.71 -8.08
C LEU A 306 -1.88 -18.71 -8.06
N PRO A 307 -2.01 -19.91 -8.67
CA PRO A 307 -1.04 -21.00 -8.53
C PRO A 307 0.34 -20.67 -9.13
N ASN A 308 0.38 -19.83 -10.17
CA ASN A 308 1.60 -19.43 -10.88
C ASN A 308 2.14 -18.06 -10.43
N LEU A 309 1.70 -17.54 -9.28
CA LEU A 309 2.16 -16.25 -8.77
C LEU A 309 3.67 -16.29 -8.50
N THR A 310 4.42 -15.45 -9.22
CA THR A 310 5.90 -15.35 -9.13
C THR A 310 6.35 -13.96 -8.70
N HIS A 311 5.57 -12.92 -8.98
CA HIS A 311 5.90 -11.53 -8.66
C HIS A 311 4.84 -10.94 -7.72
N LEU A 312 5.26 -10.41 -6.58
CA LEU A 312 4.38 -9.82 -5.57
C LEU A 312 4.91 -8.46 -5.10
N SER A 313 4.12 -7.39 -5.26
CA SER A 313 4.43 -6.10 -4.63
C SER A 313 3.56 -5.89 -3.41
N LEU A 314 4.21 -5.68 -2.26
CA LEU A 314 3.62 -5.32 -0.98
C LEU A 314 4.07 -3.92 -0.55
N ALA A 315 4.42 -3.05 -1.50
CA ALA A 315 4.90 -1.70 -1.22
C ALA A 315 3.86 -0.88 -0.44
N LEU A 316 4.31 -0.24 0.64
CA LEU A 316 3.46 0.57 1.51
C LEU A 316 3.43 2.02 1.03
N ASP A 317 2.37 2.75 1.41
CA ASP A 317 2.40 4.21 1.35
C ASP A 317 3.41 4.72 2.41
N PRO A 318 4.41 5.56 2.05
CA PRO A 318 5.34 6.17 3.00
C PRO A 318 4.67 6.91 4.16
N GLN A 319 3.42 7.34 4.02
CA GLN A 319 2.64 8.01 5.07
C GLN A 319 1.95 7.04 6.04
N LEU A 320 1.72 5.78 5.63
CA LEU A 320 0.97 4.77 6.40
C LEU A 320 1.82 3.53 6.78
N ALA A 321 3.13 3.59 6.54
CA ALA A 321 4.06 2.47 6.73
C ALA A 321 4.03 1.79 8.12
N SER A 322 3.55 2.48 9.16
CA SER A 322 3.46 1.95 10.53
C SER A 322 2.45 0.82 10.74
N GLU A 323 1.54 0.57 9.79
CA GLU A 323 0.48 -0.45 9.95
C GLU A 323 0.89 -1.87 9.52
N ALA A 324 2.01 -2.03 8.80
CA ALA A 324 2.44 -3.33 8.32
C ALA A 324 2.92 -4.28 9.44
N SER A 325 2.63 -5.57 9.28
CA SER A 325 2.96 -6.60 10.26
C SER A 325 3.93 -7.63 9.69
N TRP A 326 5.19 -7.57 10.12
CA TRP A 326 6.20 -8.60 9.81
C TRP A 326 5.77 -10.01 10.25
N ARG A 327 5.03 -10.14 11.36
CA ARG A 327 4.46 -11.43 11.79
C ARG A 327 3.47 -12.01 10.76
N GLN A 328 2.63 -11.16 10.18
CA GLN A 328 1.70 -11.60 9.11
C GLN A 328 2.46 -11.87 7.81
N LEU A 329 3.48 -11.08 7.47
CA LEU A 329 4.34 -11.34 6.30
C LEU A 329 5.04 -12.70 6.42
N LEU A 330 5.60 -13.03 7.59
CA LEU A 330 6.25 -14.32 7.80
C LEU A 330 5.26 -15.48 7.64
N ALA A 331 4.04 -15.37 8.19
CA ALA A 331 2.98 -16.37 8.04
C ALA A 331 2.41 -16.49 6.60
N LEU A 332 2.48 -15.43 5.81
CA LEU A 332 2.17 -15.44 4.38
C LEU A 332 3.32 -16.09 3.58
N SER A 333 4.57 -15.70 3.89
CA SER A 333 5.78 -16.10 3.14
C SER A 333 6.03 -17.61 3.15
N SER A 334 5.66 -18.32 4.23
CA SER A 334 5.77 -19.79 4.28
C SER A 334 4.82 -20.51 3.31
N LYS A 335 3.80 -19.82 2.77
CA LYS A 335 2.92 -20.32 1.70
C LYS A 335 3.35 -19.85 0.30
N LEU A 336 4.22 -18.84 0.20
CA LEU A 336 4.61 -18.17 -1.05
C LEU A 336 5.91 -18.76 -1.65
N THR A 337 5.98 -20.08 -1.79
CA THR A 337 7.19 -20.80 -2.23
C THR A 337 7.56 -20.56 -3.70
N THR A 338 6.63 -20.07 -4.51
CA THR A 338 6.81 -19.77 -5.95
C THR A 338 7.32 -18.35 -6.23
N ILE A 339 7.37 -17.46 -5.23
CA ILE A 339 7.74 -16.06 -5.43
C ILE A 339 9.23 -15.92 -5.76
N THR A 340 9.52 -15.33 -6.91
CA THR A 340 10.85 -14.96 -7.38
C THR A 340 11.09 -13.45 -7.26
N HIS A 341 10.05 -12.62 -7.31
CA HIS A 341 10.17 -11.16 -7.26
C HIS A 341 9.29 -10.60 -6.15
N LEU A 342 9.90 -9.93 -5.17
CA LEU A 342 9.20 -9.31 -4.04
C LEU A 342 9.56 -7.82 -3.94
N SER A 343 8.55 -6.96 -3.75
CA SER A 343 8.76 -5.60 -3.25
C SER A 343 8.22 -5.45 -1.84
N LEU A 344 9.11 -5.01 -0.94
CA LEU A 344 8.84 -4.54 0.41
C LEU A 344 9.21 -3.06 0.53
N ALA A 345 8.97 -2.27 -0.53
CA ALA A 345 9.26 -0.85 -0.50
C ALA A 345 8.47 -0.13 0.61
N TYR A 346 9.15 0.78 1.32
CA TYR A 346 8.66 1.56 2.46
C TYR A 346 8.26 0.75 3.71
N TRP A 347 8.73 -0.51 3.84
CA TRP A 347 8.47 -1.29 5.04
C TRP A 347 9.21 -0.78 6.30
N PRO A 348 8.55 -0.75 7.48
CA PRO A 348 9.13 -0.33 8.74
C PRO A 348 10.15 -1.35 9.27
N ASP A 349 10.92 -1.00 10.29
CA ASP A 349 12.01 -1.86 10.79
C ASP A 349 11.53 -3.28 11.16
N PRO A 350 12.22 -4.35 10.71
CA PRO A 350 11.86 -5.74 10.97
C PRO A 350 11.67 -6.03 12.46
N SER A 351 10.41 -6.17 12.89
CA SER A 351 10.02 -6.37 14.28
C SER A 351 8.68 -7.11 14.38
N LEU A 352 8.61 -8.12 15.25
CA LEU A 352 7.41 -8.91 15.56
C LEU A 352 6.47 -8.17 16.53
N THR A 353 7.02 -7.25 17.33
CA THR A 353 6.28 -6.46 18.34
C THR A 353 6.32 -4.94 18.11
N PRO A 354 5.96 -4.41 16.91
CA PRO A 354 6.14 -2.98 16.59
C PRO A 354 5.35 -2.03 17.51
N ARG A 355 4.18 -2.48 18.03
CA ARG A 355 3.37 -1.71 18.98
C ARG A 355 3.89 -1.72 20.43
N ALA A 356 4.95 -2.47 20.72
CA ALA A 356 5.54 -2.60 22.06
C ALA A 356 6.82 -1.78 22.28
N ARG A 357 7.26 -0.98 21.28
CA ARG A 357 8.53 -0.23 21.31
C ARG A 357 8.71 0.73 22.50
N LEU A 358 7.61 1.11 23.15
CA LEU A 358 7.58 2.01 24.32
C LEU A 358 7.11 1.35 25.62
N SER A 359 6.74 0.06 25.60
CA SER A 359 6.26 -0.63 26.80
C SER A 359 7.38 -1.40 27.49
N THR A 360 7.49 -1.22 28.81
CA THR A 360 8.47 -1.91 29.67
C THR A 360 7.77 -2.71 30.76
N VAL A 361 8.36 -3.84 31.16
CA VAL A 361 7.94 -4.67 32.28
C VAL A 361 8.93 -4.48 33.44
N THR A 362 8.42 -4.16 34.62
CA THR A 362 9.18 -4.24 35.87
C THR A 362 9.42 -5.70 36.24
N THR A 363 10.68 -6.13 36.31
CA THR A 363 11.04 -7.43 36.90
C THR A 363 10.75 -7.46 38.40
N PRO A 364 10.62 -8.66 39.02
CA PRO A 364 10.53 -8.78 40.48
C PRO A 364 11.73 -8.18 41.23
N GLN A 365 12.87 -8.03 40.56
CA GLN A 365 14.09 -7.39 41.07
C GLN A 365 14.10 -5.85 40.89
N GLY A 366 13.00 -5.25 40.40
CA GLY A 366 12.84 -3.80 40.25
C GLY A 366 13.50 -3.20 38.99
N GLN A 367 14.01 -4.01 38.07
CA GLN A 367 14.58 -3.54 36.81
C GLN A 367 13.49 -3.43 35.72
N ASN A 368 13.46 -2.32 34.98
CA ASN A 368 12.59 -2.17 33.82
C ASN A 368 13.27 -2.79 32.59
N ILE A 369 12.65 -3.81 32.01
CA ILE A 369 13.07 -4.44 30.76
C ILE A 369 12.04 -4.12 29.66
N ALA A 370 12.44 -3.97 28.41
CA ALA A 370 11.49 -3.79 27.30
C ALA A 370 10.55 -5.01 27.17
N TYR A 371 9.28 -4.77 26.85
CA TYR A 371 8.28 -5.84 26.63
C TYR A 371 8.50 -6.56 25.29
N GLY A 372 9.00 -5.84 24.28
CA GLY A 372 9.37 -6.38 22.96
C GLY A 372 10.88 -6.51 22.80
N GLY A 373 11.32 -7.25 21.77
CA GLY A 373 12.74 -7.37 21.43
C GLY A 373 13.34 -6.07 20.87
N THR A 374 12.51 -5.20 20.30
CA THR A 374 12.90 -3.90 19.77
C THR A 374 12.24 -2.78 20.58
N ASN A 375 13.07 -1.94 21.22
CA ASN A 375 12.67 -0.73 21.92
C ASN A 375 12.95 0.52 21.04
N TYR A 376 12.47 1.71 21.43
CA TYR A 376 12.65 2.96 20.66
C TYR A 376 14.12 3.36 20.39
N TYR A 377 15.03 2.98 21.28
CA TYR A 377 16.47 3.26 21.21
C TYR A 377 17.32 2.07 20.75
N SER A 378 16.73 0.90 20.48
CA SER A 378 17.47 -0.33 20.14
C SER A 378 18.48 -0.13 19.01
N HIS A 379 18.06 0.51 17.91
CA HIS A 379 18.91 0.68 16.73
C HIS A 379 19.85 1.91 16.81
N SER A 380 19.61 2.85 17.73
CA SER A 380 20.30 4.15 17.79
C SER A 380 21.27 4.29 18.97
N ILE A 381 20.93 3.76 20.15
CA ILE A 381 21.77 3.79 21.35
C ILE A 381 22.28 2.38 21.66
N ASP A 382 21.38 1.41 21.80
CA ASP A 382 21.76 0.05 22.25
C ASP A 382 22.52 -0.74 21.16
N HIS A 383 22.41 -0.30 19.90
CA HIS A 383 22.94 -0.98 18.72
C HIS A 383 22.47 -2.43 18.57
N ASP A 384 21.31 -2.76 19.15
CA ASP A 384 20.68 -4.07 19.05
C ASP A 384 19.89 -4.19 17.74
N TRP A 385 20.19 -5.25 16.99
CA TRP A 385 19.55 -5.62 15.74
C TRP A 385 19.01 -7.05 15.77
N SER A 386 18.99 -7.70 16.94
CA SER A 386 18.76 -9.15 17.08
C SER A 386 17.38 -9.58 16.59
N GLU A 387 16.31 -8.86 16.96
CA GLU A 387 14.95 -9.13 16.45
C GLU A 387 14.86 -8.91 14.93
N ALA A 388 15.54 -7.88 14.41
CA ALA A 388 15.51 -7.59 12.98
C ALA A 388 16.26 -8.65 12.15
N LEU A 389 17.41 -9.11 12.63
CA LEU A 389 18.18 -10.20 12.04
C LEU A 389 17.38 -11.52 12.07
N LEU A 390 16.63 -11.79 13.15
CA LEU A 390 15.73 -12.94 13.23
C LEU A 390 14.60 -12.89 12.20
N VAL A 391 13.91 -11.75 12.08
CA VAL A 391 12.84 -11.58 11.09
C VAL A 391 13.37 -11.74 9.66
N LEU A 392 14.51 -11.12 9.34
CA LEU A 392 15.13 -11.23 8.02
C LEU A 392 15.66 -12.65 7.73
N ARG A 393 16.25 -13.33 8.72
CA ARG A 393 16.66 -14.74 8.60
C ARG A 393 15.45 -15.63 8.29
N MET A 394 14.35 -15.50 9.05
CA MET A 394 13.12 -16.26 8.82
C MET A 394 12.53 -15.99 7.43
N LEU A 395 12.44 -14.73 7.02
CA LEU A 395 11.96 -14.35 5.69
C LEU A 395 12.83 -14.95 4.58
N SER A 396 14.16 -14.91 4.75
CA SER A 396 15.10 -15.43 3.74
C SER A 396 14.99 -16.93 3.52
N ARG A 397 14.71 -17.70 4.59
CA ARG A 397 14.49 -19.15 4.52
C ARG A 397 13.16 -19.51 3.87
N ASN A 398 12.12 -18.74 4.13
CA ASN A 398 10.80 -18.97 3.51
C ASN A 398 10.83 -18.63 2.01
N LEU A 399 11.51 -17.53 1.64
CA LEU A 399 11.60 -17.03 0.27
C LEU A 399 12.95 -17.37 -0.40
N TYR A 400 13.32 -18.65 -0.34
CA TYR A 400 14.58 -19.16 -0.91
C TYR A 400 14.60 -19.21 -2.45
N ALA A 401 13.44 -18.99 -3.10
CA ALA A 401 13.29 -18.91 -4.56
C ALA A 401 13.57 -17.50 -5.11
N LEU A 402 13.79 -16.51 -4.24
CA LEU A 402 13.84 -15.10 -4.61
C LEU A 402 15.03 -14.77 -5.53
N GLU A 403 14.72 -14.08 -6.64
CA GLU A 403 15.64 -13.59 -7.66
C GLU A 403 15.73 -12.05 -7.67
N PHE A 404 14.69 -11.36 -7.19
CA PHE A 404 14.62 -9.90 -7.06
C PHE A 404 14.01 -9.47 -5.72
N LEU A 405 14.62 -8.49 -5.07
CA LEU A 405 14.12 -7.88 -3.83
C LEU A 405 14.17 -6.34 -3.92
N ASP A 406 13.04 -5.68 -3.74
CA ASP A 406 12.95 -4.22 -3.62
C ASP A 406 12.72 -3.78 -2.17
N LEU A 407 13.67 -3.03 -1.63
CA LEU A 407 13.69 -2.41 -0.31
C LEU A 407 13.80 -0.88 -0.42
N THR A 408 13.31 -0.29 -1.51
CA THR A 408 13.25 1.17 -1.68
C THR A 408 12.51 1.82 -0.51
N GLY A 409 13.09 2.84 0.12
CA GLY A 409 12.48 3.49 1.28
C GLY A 409 12.83 2.88 2.64
N CYS A 410 13.51 1.74 2.67
CA CYS A 410 13.84 1.00 3.89
C CYS A 410 15.19 1.38 4.53
N ALA A 411 15.69 2.58 4.23
CA ALA A 411 17.01 3.06 4.65
C ALA A 411 17.33 2.90 6.15
N PRO A 412 16.41 3.15 7.11
CA PRO A 412 16.69 3.03 8.54
C PRO A 412 17.27 1.67 8.96
N TRP A 413 16.85 0.58 8.31
CA TRP A 413 17.26 -0.77 8.67
C TRP A 413 18.19 -1.47 7.67
N PHE A 414 18.67 -0.79 6.62
CA PHE A 414 19.66 -1.34 5.69
C PHE A 414 20.89 -1.93 6.39
N LYS A 415 21.30 -1.39 7.54
CA LYS A 415 22.40 -1.93 8.36
C LYS A 415 22.21 -3.40 8.73
N ALA A 416 20.97 -3.85 8.99
CA ALA A 416 20.65 -5.24 9.32
C ALA A 416 21.00 -6.23 8.20
N LEU A 417 21.06 -5.78 6.94
CA LEU A 417 21.40 -6.64 5.79
C LEU A 417 22.87 -7.11 5.79
N MET A 418 23.74 -6.46 6.57
CA MET A 418 25.18 -6.77 6.69
C MET A 418 25.64 -7.12 8.11
N LEU A 419 24.74 -7.13 9.10
CA LEU A 419 25.04 -7.51 10.47
C LEU A 419 24.83 -9.02 10.69
N GLN A 420 25.46 -9.53 11.74
CA GLN A 420 25.30 -10.88 12.24
C GLN A 420 25.31 -10.85 13.77
N SER A 421 24.40 -11.58 14.39
CA SER A 421 24.35 -11.83 15.83
C SER A 421 24.25 -13.34 16.04
N GLU A 422 25.29 -13.98 16.56
CA GLU A 422 25.38 -15.44 16.74
C GLU A 422 24.97 -16.25 15.48
N HIS A 423 23.74 -16.77 15.49
CA HIS A 423 23.12 -17.59 14.44
C HIS A 423 22.09 -16.83 13.57
N ASP A 424 21.83 -15.56 13.88
CA ASP A 424 20.90 -14.66 13.20
C ASP A 424 21.65 -13.72 12.26
N PHE A 425 21.52 -13.99 10.96
CA PHE A 425 22.07 -13.19 9.86
C PHE A 425 21.30 -13.46 8.58
N VAL A 426 21.47 -12.59 7.59
CA VAL A 426 20.94 -12.78 6.23
C VAL A 426 21.92 -13.65 5.42
N ASP A 427 21.50 -14.86 5.08
CA ASP A 427 22.30 -15.79 4.29
C ASP A 427 22.23 -15.45 2.78
N TRP A 428 23.12 -14.56 2.35
CA TRP A 428 23.26 -14.13 0.96
C TRP A 428 23.87 -15.18 0.01
N VAL A 429 24.29 -16.34 0.52
CA VAL A 429 25.00 -17.38 -0.27
C VAL A 429 24.14 -18.63 -0.47
N GLY A 430 23.45 -19.09 0.57
CA GLY A 430 22.48 -20.17 0.53
C GLY A 430 21.08 -19.64 0.27
N SER A 431 20.37 -19.26 1.33
CA SER A 431 18.93 -18.93 1.34
C SER A 431 18.57 -17.84 0.31
N TRP A 432 19.31 -16.73 0.28
CA TRP A 432 19.19 -15.67 -0.73
C TRP A 432 20.30 -15.73 -1.80
N GLY A 433 20.93 -16.88 -2.02
CA GLY A 433 21.95 -17.09 -3.07
C GLY A 433 21.44 -16.95 -4.50
N LYS A 434 20.11 -17.02 -4.70
CA LYS A 434 19.44 -16.81 -5.99
C LYS A 434 19.16 -15.34 -6.32
N VAL A 435 19.16 -14.43 -5.34
CA VAL A 435 18.84 -13.00 -5.56
C VAL A 435 19.87 -12.39 -6.50
N THR A 436 19.46 -12.01 -7.70
CA THR A 436 20.32 -11.42 -8.74
C THR A 436 20.24 -9.90 -8.77
N LEU A 437 19.15 -9.32 -8.29
CA LEU A 437 18.93 -7.89 -8.26
C LEU A 437 18.32 -7.46 -6.92
N LEU A 438 19.05 -6.63 -6.19
CA LEU A 438 18.60 -6.01 -4.93
C LEU A 438 18.47 -4.50 -5.16
N ARG A 439 17.29 -3.94 -4.88
CA ARG A 439 17.05 -2.50 -4.96
C ARG A 439 16.97 -1.91 -3.56
N ILE A 440 17.87 -0.99 -3.23
CA ILE A 440 18.01 -0.32 -1.93
C ILE A 440 18.13 1.20 -2.12
N HIS A 441 17.14 1.79 -2.79
CA HIS A 441 17.02 3.25 -2.86
C HIS A 441 16.55 3.82 -1.51
N THR A 442 16.93 5.05 -1.21
CA THR A 442 16.48 5.79 -0.01
C THR A 442 14.96 6.01 0.01
N GLY A 443 14.29 5.98 -1.15
CA GLY A 443 12.87 6.28 -1.32
C GLY A 443 12.52 7.78 -1.25
N TRP A 444 13.52 8.63 -1.04
CA TRP A 444 13.39 10.08 -0.98
C TRP A 444 14.72 10.77 -1.30
N THR A 445 14.67 12.00 -1.79
CA THR A 445 15.82 12.84 -2.08
C THR A 445 15.64 14.24 -1.49
N PRO A 446 16.69 14.89 -0.98
CA PRO A 446 16.59 16.28 -0.50
C PRO A 446 16.10 17.20 -1.63
N GLY A 447 15.20 18.14 -1.30
CA GLY A 447 14.81 19.23 -2.19
C GLY A 447 15.81 20.39 -2.17
N GLU A 448 15.51 21.45 -2.92
CA GLU A 448 16.36 22.65 -2.97
C GLU A 448 16.47 23.36 -1.61
N ASP A 449 15.38 23.34 -0.82
CA ASP A 449 15.28 23.90 0.54
C ASP A 449 15.58 22.88 1.65
N ALA A 450 16.29 21.78 1.36
CA ALA A 450 16.57 20.72 2.33
C ALA A 450 17.40 21.20 3.53
N LEU A 451 16.99 20.78 4.74
CA LEU A 451 17.74 21.06 5.96
C LEU A 451 19.10 20.35 5.94
N PRO A 452 20.16 20.91 6.55
CA PRO A 452 21.47 20.26 6.62
C PRO A 452 21.40 18.84 7.22
N SER A 453 20.52 18.61 8.20
CA SER A 453 20.26 17.28 8.79
C SER A 453 19.65 16.29 7.79
N GLU A 454 18.79 16.74 6.87
CA GLU A 454 18.18 15.91 5.83
C GLU A 454 19.22 15.55 4.76
N VAL A 455 20.09 16.49 4.40
CA VAL A 455 21.22 16.24 3.49
C VAL A 455 22.23 15.25 4.10
N ILE A 456 22.50 15.36 5.40
CA ILE A 456 23.35 14.41 6.14
C ILE A 456 22.70 13.02 6.17
N ALA A 457 21.45 12.91 6.60
CA ALA A 457 20.73 11.62 6.66
C ALA A 457 20.62 10.95 5.27
N TYR A 458 20.48 11.74 4.19
CA TYR A 458 20.49 11.22 2.83
C TYR A 458 21.85 10.62 2.43
N ARG A 459 22.95 11.31 2.78
CA ARG A 459 24.32 10.83 2.55
C ARG A 459 24.62 9.57 3.36
N GLU A 460 24.28 9.57 4.65
CA GLU A 460 24.44 8.40 5.53
C GLU A 460 23.67 7.19 4.98
N ALA A 461 22.45 7.37 4.48
CA ALA A 461 21.68 6.29 3.85
C ALA A 461 22.35 5.74 2.57
N ILE A 462 22.96 6.59 1.75
CA ILE A 462 23.73 6.18 0.56
C ILE A 462 25.02 5.45 0.95
N ASP A 463 25.72 5.92 2.00
CA ASP A 463 26.93 5.29 2.49
C ASP A 463 26.64 3.90 3.09
N VAL A 464 25.55 3.77 3.86
CA VAL A 464 25.06 2.47 4.35
C VAL A 464 24.67 1.55 3.19
N ALA A 465 23.94 2.03 2.18
CA ALA A 465 23.63 1.23 0.99
C ALA A 465 24.90 0.78 0.22
N THR A 466 25.93 1.62 0.19
CA THR A 466 27.24 1.31 -0.41
C THR A 466 28.01 0.26 0.41
N MET A 467 27.94 0.31 1.74
CA MET A 467 28.51 -0.71 2.62
C MET A 467 27.80 -2.06 2.45
N VAL A 468 26.47 -2.06 2.35
CA VAL A 468 25.66 -3.27 2.10
C VAL A 468 26.03 -3.88 0.73
N GLU A 469 26.11 -3.09 -0.35
CA GLU A 469 26.57 -3.59 -1.66
C GLU A 469 27.94 -4.27 -1.58
N ARG A 470 28.90 -3.64 -0.89
CA ARG A 470 30.26 -4.17 -0.71
C ARG A 470 30.26 -5.46 0.11
N TYR A 471 29.51 -5.49 1.21
CA TYR A 471 29.37 -6.66 2.07
C TYR A 471 28.80 -7.86 1.32
N ILE A 472 27.67 -7.70 0.61
CA ILE A 472 27.02 -8.81 -0.10
C ILE A 472 27.92 -9.37 -1.20
N ARG A 473 28.62 -8.50 -1.96
CA ARG A 473 29.59 -8.96 -2.96
C ARG A 473 30.76 -9.72 -2.35
N ALA A 474 31.30 -9.25 -1.23
CA ALA A 474 32.38 -9.93 -0.51
C ALA A 474 31.92 -11.28 0.08
N ALA A 475 30.74 -11.30 0.71
CA ALA A 475 30.14 -12.50 1.30
C ALA A 475 29.86 -13.59 0.26
N ARG A 476 29.41 -13.20 -0.95
CA ARG A 476 29.24 -14.14 -2.07
C ARG A 476 30.56 -14.67 -2.59
N GLY A 477 31.57 -13.82 -2.81
CA GLY A 477 32.91 -14.27 -3.22
C GLY A 477 32.91 -15.19 -4.46
N GLY A 478 32.01 -14.94 -5.42
CA GLY A 478 31.81 -15.77 -6.62
C GLY A 478 30.88 -16.98 -6.46
N LYS A 479 30.34 -17.24 -5.26
CA LYS A 479 29.32 -18.27 -4.99
C LYS A 479 27.91 -17.73 -5.21
N GLY A 480 27.00 -18.61 -5.63
CA GLY A 480 25.62 -18.24 -5.98
C GLY A 480 25.55 -17.54 -7.35
N ARG A 481 24.45 -16.83 -7.61
CA ARG A 481 24.31 -16.01 -8.83
C ARG A 481 25.00 -14.66 -8.66
N ILE A 482 25.35 -14.00 -9.76
CA ILE A 482 25.87 -12.62 -9.74
C ILE A 482 24.78 -11.68 -9.21
N ILE A 483 25.14 -10.76 -8.31
CA ILE A 483 24.23 -9.74 -7.77
C ILE A 483 24.55 -8.35 -8.30
N THR A 484 23.51 -7.69 -8.79
CA THR A 484 23.45 -6.25 -9.05
C THR A 484 22.72 -5.59 -7.90
N VAL A 485 23.23 -4.45 -7.43
CA VAL A 485 22.61 -3.67 -6.36
C VAL A 485 22.26 -2.29 -6.91
N GLU A 486 20.97 -2.00 -7.07
CA GLU A 486 20.44 -0.69 -7.44
C GLU A 486 20.33 0.18 -6.19
N ARG A 487 20.91 1.38 -6.23
CA ARG A 487 20.90 2.34 -5.13
C ARG A 487 21.09 3.76 -5.65
N ASN A 488 20.70 4.74 -4.86
CA ASN A 488 21.00 6.13 -5.14
C ASN A 488 22.51 6.35 -5.22
N ARG A 489 22.90 7.27 -6.12
CA ARG A 489 24.25 7.77 -6.27
C ARG A 489 24.23 9.26 -6.04
N ILE A 490 25.28 9.78 -5.42
CA ILE A 490 25.59 11.20 -5.43
C ILE A 490 26.32 11.41 -6.76
N ASP A 491 25.80 12.25 -7.65
CA ASP A 491 26.55 12.65 -8.84
C ASP A 491 27.81 13.43 -8.41
N PRO A 492 28.97 13.18 -9.05
CA PRO A 492 30.28 13.69 -8.61
C PRO A 492 30.50 15.18 -8.85
#